data_AF-A0A2W6BHV5-F1
#
_entry.id   AF-A0A2W6BHV5-F1
#
_cell.length_a   1.000
_cell.length_b   1.000
_cell.length_c   1.000
_cell.angle_alpha   90.00
_cell.angle_beta   90.00
_cell.angle_gamma   90.00
#
_symmetry.space_group_name_H-M   'P 1'
#
loop_
_entity.id
_entity.type
_entity.pdbx_description
1 polymer ?
#
loop_
_entity_poly.entity_id
_entity_poly.type
_entity_poly.pdbx_seq_one_letter_code
_entity_poly.pdbx_strand_id
1 'polypeptide(L)'
;MSVVEGGLHPPPHRRCLVYQSIGFALPASHLPVTFDGPQLTSDGGLCWLSEADTSLGLCAALAQHIPEWRHGSVRHSPETLVRQRVFQIACGYEDQNDADTLRSDPLLKLVCGRLPDEGDLASQPTLSRLDNAVDFKACYR
;
A
#
# COMPACT_ATOMS: atom_id res chain seq x y z
N MET A 1 -20.67 -25.64 -3.04
CA MET A 1 -20.03 -24.47 -2.40
C MET A 1 -21.14 -23.77 -1.63
N SER A 2 -21.18 -23.94 -0.33
CA SER A 2 -22.29 -23.45 0.50
C SER A 2 -21.70 -22.55 1.58
N VAL A 3 -22.03 -21.26 1.51
CA VAL A 3 -21.70 -20.27 2.54
C VAL A 3 -22.66 -20.52 3.72
N VAL A 4 -22.13 -20.71 4.92
CA VAL A 4 -22.94 -20.83 6.14
C VAL A 4 -22.71 -19.57 6.96
N GLU A 5 -23.71 -18.68 7.01
CA GLU A 5 -23.66 -17.47 7.83
C GLU A 5 -24.03 -17.83 9.28
N GLY A 6 -23.06 -17.70 10.19
CA GLY A 6 -23.27 -17.81 11.64
C GLY A 6 -23.21 -16.43 12.28
N GLY A 7 -24.34 -15.92 12.77
CA GLY A 7 -24.43 -14.61 13.43
C GLY A 7 -24.02 -14.66 14.89
N LEU A 8 -23.06 -13.82 15.30
CA LEU A 8 -22.80 -13.48 16.70
C LEU A 8 -22.83 -11.94 16.87
N HIS A 9 -23.40 -11.48 17.98
CA HIS A 9 -23.66 -10.08 18.29
C HIS A 9 -22.35 -9.24 18.39
N PRO A 10 -22.25 -8.07 17.72
CA PRO A 10 -21.03 -7.28 17.71
C PRO A 10 -20.81 -6.51 19.03
N PRO A 11 -19.56 -6.25 19.44
CA PRO A 11 -19.25 -5.33 20.53
C PRO A 11 -19.55 -3.87 20.12
N PRO A 12 -19.88 -2.99 21.08
CA PRO A 12 -20.14 -1.60 20.80
C PRO A 12 -18.81 -0.91 20.49
N HIS A 13 -18.84 -0.01 19.50
CA HIS A 13 -17.79 0.94 19.11
C HIS A 13 -16.91 0.52 17.92
N ARG A 14 -17.09 1.31 16.85
CA ARG A 14 -16.38 1.42 15.56
C ARG A 14 -16.97 0.60 14.42
N ARG A 15 -17.67 1.32 13.54
CA ARG A 15 -18.27 0.86 12.28
C ARG A 15 -17.17 0.44 11.31
N CYS A 16 -16.77 -0.83 11.34
CA CYS A 16 -16.43 -1.58 10.12
C CYS A 16 -17.62 -2.49 9.85
N LEU A 17 -18.53 -2.06 8.98
CA LEU A 17 -19.75 -2.79 8.65
C LEU A 17 -19.47 -3.86 7.58
N VAL A 18 -18.59 -4.82 7.85
CA VAL A 18 -18.62 -6.16 7.22
C VAL A 18 -17.93 -7.15 8.17
N TYR A 19 -18.68 -7.73 9.10
CA TYR A 19 -18.23 -8.95 9.77
C TYR A 19 -18.54 -10.11 8.83
N GLN A 20 -17.58 -10.50 7.98
CA GLN A 20 -17.67 -11.72 7.19
C GLN A 20 -16.64 -12.71 7.71
N SER A 21 -17.12 -13.79 8.32
CA SER A 21 -16.31 -14.96 8.59
C SER A 21 -16.31 -15.84 7.35
N ILE A 22 -15.13 -16.01 6.74
CA ILE A 22 -14.94 -16.97 5.65
C ILE A 22 -14.46 -18.28 6.27
N GLY A 23 -15.33 -19.28 6.34
CA GLY A 23 -14.97 -20.63 6.78
C GLY A 23 -14.45 -21.47 5.61
N PHE A 24 -13.19 -21.89 5.65
CA PHE A 24 -12.69 -22.96 4.77
C PHE A 24 -12.96 -24.32 5.43
N ALA A 25 -13.81 -25.14 4.80
CA ALA A 25 -14.07 -26.50 5.24
C ALA A 25 -12.89 -27.41 4.87
N LEU A 26 -11.86 -27.47 5.71
CA LEU A 26 -10.89 -28.55 5.70
C LEU A 26 -11.47 -29.74 6.49
N PRO A 27 -11.21 -31.01 6.08
CA PRO A 27 -11.68 -32.15 6.84
C PRO A 27 -11.01 -32.13 8.23
N ALA A 28 -11.82 -31.83 9.25
CA ALA A 28 -11.61 -31.93 10.69
C ALA A 28 -11.24 -30.68 11.54
N SER A 29 -11.21 -29.45 11.00
CA SER A 29 -11.12 -28.26 11.88
C SER A 29 -11.62 -26.99 11.22
N HIS A 30 -12.59 -26.33 11.87
CA HIS A 30 -13.03 -24.99 11.52
C HIS A 30 -12.00 -23.99 12.06
N LEU A 31 -11.24 -23.34 11.18
CA LEU A 31 -10.33 -22.26 11.54
C LEU A 31 -11.08 -20.93 11.43
N PRO A 32 -11.50 -20.29 12.54
CA PRO A 32 -12.09 -18.97 12.48
C PRO A 32 -11.03 -17.94 12.07
N VAL A 33 -11.32 -17.18 11.01
CA VAL A 33 -10.52 -16.04 10.57
C VAL A 33 -11.32 -14.78 10.87
N THR A 34 -10.69 -13.81 11.52
CA THR A 34 -11.28 -12.49 11.80
C THR A 34 -10.51 -11.40 11.06
N PHE A 35 -11.23 -10.35 10.66
CA PHE A 35 -10.69 -9.18 9.95
C PHE A 35 -10.73 -7.93 10.84
N ASP A 36 -10.45 -8.11 12.13
CA ASP A 36 -10.43 -7.07 13.16
C ASP A 36 -9.02 -6.80 13.72
N GLY A 37 -8.00 -7.33 13.05
CA GLY A 37 -6.60 -7.06 13.36
C GLY A 37 -6.23 -5.58 13.22
N PRO A 38 -5.27 -5.08 14.02
CA PRO A 38 -4.88 -3.66 14.02
C PRO A 38 -4.10 -3.22 12.77
N GLN A 39 -3.49 -4.17 12.06
CA GLN A 39 -2.70 -3.93 10.85
C GLN A 39 -3.27 -4.78 9.71
N LEU A 40 -4.34 -4.29 9.09
CA LEU A 40 -4.98 -4.93 7.94
C LEU A 40 -4.88 -4.01 6.73
N THR A 41 -4.82 -4.64 5.57
CA THR A 41 -4.90 -3.98 4.28
C THR A 41 -6.10 -4.50 3.52
N SER A 42 -6.72 -3.66 2.69
CA SER A 42 -7.71 -4.09 1.70
C SER A 42 -7.10 -4.27 0.31
N ASP A 43 -5.83 -3.88 0.14
CA ASP A 43 -5.12 -3.81 -1.13
C ASP A 43 -4.27 -5.06 -1.39
N GLY A 44 -4.85 -6.25 -1.21
CA GLY A 44 -4.14 -7.52 -1.35
C GLY A 44 -3.48 -7.74 -2.73
N GLY A 45 -3.94 -7.03 -3.76
CA GLY A 45 -3.34 -7.05 -5.10
C GLY A 45 -1.94 -6.44 -5.19
N LEU A 46 -1.50 -5.67 -4.18
CA LEU A 46 -0.17 -5.07 -4.11
C LEU A 46 0.95 -6.12 -4.22
N CYS A 47 0.72 -7.35 -3.74
CA CYS A 47 1.69 -8.45 -3.90
C CYS A 47 2.00 -8.72 -5.37
N TRP A 48 0.97 -8.80 -6.23
CA TRP A 48 1.17 -9.06 -7.66
C TRP A 48 1.76 -7.86 -8.39
N LEU A 49 1.37 -6.65 -7.99
CA LEU A 49 1.96 -5.43 -8.54
C LEU A 49 3.45 -5.32 -8.19
N SER A 50 3.82 -5.72 -6.97
CA SER A 50 5.22 -5.75 -6.51
C SER A 50 6.05 -6.78 -7.29
N GLU A 51 5.51 -7.98 -7.52
CA GLU A 51 6.16 -9.00 -8.35
C GLU A 51 6.34 -8.52 -9.81
N ALA A 52 5.33 -7.85 -10.37
CA ALA A 52 5.40 -7.27 -11.70
C ALA A 52 6.45 -6.16 -11.79
N ASP A 53 6.48 -5.22 -10.83
CA ASP A 53 7.49 -4.17 -10.77
C ASP A 53 8.90 -4.75 -10.60
N THR A 54 9.07 -5.79 -9.77
CA THR A 54 10.36 -6.48 -9.59
C THR A 54 10.84 -7.13 -10.88
N SER A 55 9.91 -7.71 -11.66
CA SER A 55 10.23 -8.34 -12.93
C SER A 55 10.57 -7.34 -14.04
N LEU A 56 9.93 -6.17 -14.03
CA LEU A 56 10.07 -5.14 -15.08
C LEU A 56 11.10 -4.06 -14.74
N GLY A 57 11.40 -3.85 -13.46
CA GLY A 57 12.22 -2.73 -12.97
C GLY A 57 11.60 -1.36 -13.23
N LEU A 58 10.27 -1.26 -13.36
CA LEU A 58 9.59 -0.04 -13.82
C LEU A 58 9.82 1.15 -12.89
N CYS A 59 9.58 1.00 -11.59
CA CYS A 59 9.74 2.08 -10.63
C CYS A 59 11.20 2.52 -10.51
N ALA A 60 12.14 1.57 -10.57
CA ALA A 60 13.57 1.86 -10.55
C ALA A 60 14.00 2.63 -11.81
N ALA A 61 13.50 2.24 -12.98
CA ALA A 61 13.75 2.97 -14.23
C ALA A 61 13.19 4.38 -14.16
N LEU A 62 11.92 4.56 -13.79
CA LEU A 62 11.28 5.88 -13.65
C LEU A 62 12.05 6.79 -12.68
N ALA A 63 12.48 6.24 -11.54
CA ALA A 63 13.21 7.01 -10.53
C ALA A 63 14.55 7.57 -11.02
N GLN A 64 15.21 6.94 -12.01
CA GLN A 64 16.47 7.45 -12.57
C GLN A 64 16.30 8.76 -13.35
N HIS A 65 15.10 9.04 -13.84
CA HIS A 65 14.81 10.25 -14.62
C HIS A 65 14.29 11.40 -13.76
N ILE A 66 13.94 11.16 -12.49
CA ILE A 66 13.46 12.20 -11.59
C ILE A 66 14.64 13.02 -11.05
N PRO A 67 14.69 14.34 -11.32
CA PRO A 67 15.73 15.20 -10.76
C PRO A 67 15.68 15.18 -9.22
N GLU A 68 16.83 15.16 -8.56
CA GLU A 68 16.87 15.29 -7.10
C GLU A 68 16.58 16.75 -6.71
N TRP A 69 15.48 16.97 -5.99
CA TRP A 69 15.03 18.30 -5.55
C TRP A 69 15.37 18.59 -4.08
N ARG A 70 15.83 17.58 -3.34
CA ARG A 70 16.03 17.68 -1.90
C ARG A 70 17.47 18.09 -1.58
N HIS A 71 17.60 18.92 -0.57
CA HIS A 71 18.88 19.32 0.00
C HIS A 71 18.93 18.86 1.46
N GLY A 72 19.78 17.89 1.79
CA GLY A 72 19.97 17.40 3.16
C GLY A 72 19.65 15.91 3.36
N SER A 73 19.21 15.55 4.57
CA SER A 73 18.96 14.15 4.93
C SER A 73 17.76 13.57 4.16
N VAL A 74 17.98 12.43 3.49
CA VAL A 74 16.99 11.74 2.68
C VAL A 74 16.43 10.54 3.46
N ARG A 75 15.15 10.61 3.83
CA ARG A 75 14.44 9.52 4.54
C ARG A 75 13.90 8.42 3.61
N HIS A 76 13.55 8.78 2.39
CA HIS A 76 12.95 7.87 1.39
C HIS A 76 13.73 8.01 0.08
N SER A 77 14.19 6.91 -0.51
CA SER A 77 14.85 6.97 -1.81
C SER A 77 13.87 7.44 -2.89
N PRO A 78 14.34 8.05 -4.01
CA PRO A 78 13.48 8.36 -5.15
C PRO A 78 12.70 7.14 -5.65
N GLU A 79 13.34 5.97 -5.71
CA GLU A 79 12.69 4.72 -6.08
C GLU A 79 11.54 4.35 -5.13
N THR A 80 11.76 4.46 -3.81
CA THR A 80 10.70 4.22 -2.82
C THR A 80 9.54 5.19 -3.00
N LEU A 81 9.81 6.47 -3.29
CA LEU A 81 8.78 7.48 -3.50
C LEU A 81 7.97 7.20 -4.78
N VAL A 82 8.64 6.85 -5.88
CA VAL A 82 8.00 6.46 -7.14
C VAL A 82 7.15 5.21 -6.95
N ARG A 83 7.72 4.17 -6.32
CA ARG A 83 7.01 2.90 -6.07
C ARG A 83 5.77 3.12 -5.22
N GLN A 84 5.89 3.87 -4.13
CA GLN A 84 4.74 4.26 -3.30
C GLN A 84 3.67 4.95 -4.15
N ARG A 85 4.05 5.94 -4.96
CA ARG A 85 3.10 6.73 -5.74
C ARG A 85 2.41 5.91 -6.83
N VAL A 86 3.16 5.12 -7.60
CA VAL A 86 2.63 4.25 -8.65
C VAL A 86 1.67 3.22 -8.07
N PHE A 87 2.01 2.63 -6.91
CA PHE A 87 1.18 1.60 -6.28
C PHE A 87 -0.11 2.19 -5.71
N GLN A 88 -0.07 3.38 -5.12
CA GLN A 88 -1.27 4.10 -4.70
C GLN A 88 -2.21 4.36 -5.87
N ILE A 89 -1.69 4.87 -6.99
CA ILE A 89 -2.49 5.10 -8.21
C ILE A 89 -3.07 3.78 -8.74
N ALA A 90 -2.28 2.70 -8.78
CA ALA A 90 -2.73 1.40 -9.26
C ALA A 90 -3.85 0.77 -8.40
N CYS A 91 -3.87 1.08 -7.10
CA CYS A 91 -4.95 0.68 -6.20
C CYS A 91 -6.18 1.61 -6.25
N GLY A 92 -6.16 2.68 -7.06
CA GLY A 92 -7.27 3.64 -7.19
C GLY A 92 -7.22 4.78 -6.17
N TYR A 93 -6.03 5.11 -5.67
CA TYR A 93 -5.77 6.25 -4.79
C TYR A 93 -4.96 7.31 -5.53
N GLU A 94 -5.54 7.89 -6.58
CA GLU A 94 -4.91 8.95 -7.37
C GLU A 94 -4.79 10.26 -6.59
N ASP A 95 -5.69 10.52 -5.65
CA ASP A 95 -5.69 11.73 -4.86
C ASP A 95 -4.55 11.71 -3.84
N GLN A 96 -3.70 12.74 -3.88
CA GLN A 96 -2.48 12.74 -3.07
C GLN A 96 -2.76 12.73 -1.55
N ASN A 97 -3.92 13.21 -1.09
CA ASN A 97 -4.28 13.21 0.34
C ASN A 97 -4.43 11.79 0.91
N ASP A 98 -4.77 10.79 0.09
CA ASP A 98 -4.85 9.40 0.51
C ASP A 98 -3.51 8.89 1.05
N ALA A 99 -2.39 9.47 0.58
CA ALA A 99 -1.06 9.08 1.02
C ALA A 99 -0.82 9.25 2.52
N ASP A 100 -1.48 10.21 3.19
CA ASP A 100 -1.33 10.36 4.64
C ASP A 100 -2.03 9.24 5.43
N THR A 101 -3.06 8.62 4.86
CA THR A 101 -3.69 7.42 5.42
C THR A 101 -2.90 6.17 5.04
N LEU A 102 -2.55 6.03 3.76
CA LEU A 102 -1.92 4.81 3.22
C LEU A 102 -0.47 4.63 3.64
N ARG A 103 0.24 5.68 4.07
CA ARG A 103 1.65 5.55 4.48
C ARG A 103 1.88 4.61 5.67
N SER A 104 0.84 4.30 6.43
CA SER A 104 0.85 3.33 7.53
C SER A 104 0.29 1.97 7.15
N ASP A 105 -0.22 1.77 5.92
CA ASP A 105 -0.73 0.47 5.46
C ASP A 105 0.41 -0.57 5.50
N PRO A 106 0.20 -1.72 6.16
CA PRO A 106 1.26 -2.69 6.40
C PRO A 106 1.75 -3.37 5.13
N LEU A 107 0.87 -3.61 4.16
CA LEU A 107 1.26 -4.27 2.91
C LEU A 107 1.93 -3.26 1.97
N LEU A 108 1.42 -2.02 1.89
CA LEU A 108 2.06 -0.96 1.11
C LEU A 108 3.48 -0.67 1.62
N LYS A 109 3.68 -0.65 2.95
CA LYS A 109 5.02 -0.60 3.56
C LYS A 109 5.88 -1.75 3.05
N LEU A 110 5.39 -2.99 3.18
CA LEU A 110 6.14 -4.19 2.83
C LEU A 110 6.61 -4.17 1.37
N VAL A 111 5.71 -3.90 0.44
CA VAL A 111 6.02 -3.88 -1.00
C VAL A 111 6.87 -2.68 -1.41
N CYS A 112 6.95 -1.63 -0.57
CA CYS A 112 7.89 -0.52 -0.74
C CYS A 112 9.25 -0.77 -0.06
N GLY A 113 9.52 -1.99 0.40
CA GLY A 113 10.78 -2.38 1.03
C GLY A 113 10.90 -1.96 2.50
N ARG A 114 9.77 -1.80 3.19
CA ARG A 114 9.71 -1.38 4.59
C ARG A 114 8.90 -2.35 5.44
N LEU A 115 9.41 -2.75 6.60
CA LEU A 115 8.64 -3.62 7.50
C LEU A 115 7.41 -2.89 8.07
N PRO A 116 6.28 -3.59 8.35
CA PRO A 116 5.07 -2.96 8.89
C PRO A 116 5.31 -2.13 10.16
N ASP A 117 6.18 -2.63 11.04
CA ASP A 117 6.50 -2.01 12.34
C ASP A 117 7.56 -0.89 12.25
N GLU A 118 8.13 -0.65 11.06
CA GLU A 118 9.00 0.50 10.82
C GLU A 118 8.20 1.80 10.60
N GLY A 119 8.90 2.93 10.69
CA GLY A 119 8.28 4.25 10.54
C GLY A 119 7.63 4.46 9.17
N ASP A 120 6.56 5.24 9.10
CA ASP A 120 5.75 5.41 7.88
C ASP A 120 6.51 5.69 6.58
N LEU A 121 5.85 5.37 5.47
CA LEU A 121 6.20 5.83 4.13
C LEU A 121 6.04 7.36 4.01
N ALA A 122 6.29 7.90 2.83
CA ALA A 122 6.27 9.33 2.62
C ALA A 122 4.85 9.90 2.80
N SER A 123 4.77 11.06 3.45
CA SER A 123 3.54 11.84 3.60
C SER A 123 3.13 12.52 2.30
N GLN A 124 1.89 13.01 2.26
CA GLN A 124 1.35 13.75 1.11
C GLN A 124 2.26 14.89 0.63
N PRO A 125 2.80 15.78 1.49
CA PRO A 125 3.64 16.88 1.02
C PRO A 125 4.96 16.42 0.40
N THR A 126 5.44 15.22 0.76
CA THR A 126 6.66 14.67 0.18
C THR A 126 6.41 14.17 -1.24
N LEU A 127 5.31 13.44 -1.46
CA LEU A 127 4.89 12.99 -2.78
C LEU A 127 4.48 14.17 -3.68
N SER A 128 3.87 15.21 -3.12
CA SER A 128 3.58 16.43 -3.87
C SER A 128 4.83 17.07 -4.46
N ARG A 129 5.93 17.11 -3.70
CA ARG A 129 7.20 17.63 -4.21
C ARG A 129 7.85 16.71 -5.24
N LEU A 130 7.72 15.39 -5.10
CA LEU A 130 8.14 14.41 -6.12
C LEU A 130 7.43 14.70 -7.45
N ASP A 131 6.10 14.78 -7.43
CA ASP A 131 5.29 14.98 -8.64
C ASP A 131 5.61 16.34 -9.32
N ASN A 132 5.98 17.35 -8.53
CA ASN A 132 6.40 18.67 -9.04
C ASN A 132 7.90 18.78 -9.38
N ALA A 133 8.72 17.77 -9.09
CA ALA A 133 10.15 17.78 -9.42
C ALA A 133 10.43 17.37 -10.87
N VAL A 134 9.47 16.71 -11.51
CA VAL A 134 9.58 16.29 -12.91
C VAL A 134 9.36 17.50 -13.82
N ASP A 135 10.33 17.78 -14.68
CA ASP A 135 10.22 18.82 -15.70
C ASP A 135 10.04 18.22 -17.10
N PHE A 136 9.72 19.06 -18.09
CA PHE A 136 9.56 18.60 -19.48
C PHE A 136 10.80 17.87 -20.01
N LYS A 137 12.00 18.22 -19.54
CA LYS A 137 13.24 17.61 -20.00
C LYS A 137 13.41 16.19 -19.46
N ALA A 138 12.91 15.91 -18.25
CA ALA A 138 12.93 14.58 -17.66
C ALA A 138 12.21 13.55 -18.55
N CYS A 139 11.17 13.95 -19.29
CA CYS A 139 10.42 13.07 -20.19
C CYS A 139 11.16 12.63 -21.47
N TYR A 140 12.26 13.29 -21.84
CA TYR A 140 13.03 12.98 -23.07
C TYR A 140 14.42 12.42 -22.78
N ARG A 141 14.71 12.08 -21.53
CA ARG A 141 15.93 11.37 -21.13
C ARG A 141 15.68 9.87 -21.22
#